data_AF-X1DP05-F1
#
_entry.id   AF-X1DP05-F1
#
_cell.length_a   1.000
_cell.length_b   1.000
_cell.length_c   1.000
_cell.angle_alpha   90.00
_cell.angle_beta   90.00
_cell.angle_gamma   90.00
#
_symmetry.space_group_name_H-M   'P 1'
#
loop_
_entity.id
_entity.type
_entity.pdbx_description
1 polymer ?
#
loop_
_entity_poly.entity_id
_entity_poly.type
_entity_poly.pdbx_seq_one_letter_code
_entity_poly.pdbx_strand_id
1 'polypeptide(L)' 'MKQYKDITSRGNPIYKLIKTLSRKKARESNKLFLIEGTRILEEANNRGVKIKYLIINERAQN' A
#
# COMPACT_ATOMS: atom_id res chain seq x y z
N MET A 1 4.49 6.11 -21.38
CA MET A 1 3.77 4.98 -20.75
C MET A 1 3.33 5.40 -19.36
N LYS A 2 2.10 5.08 -18.92
CA LYS A 2 1.70 5.37 -17.53
C LYS A 2 2.54 4.51 -16.58
N GLN A 3 3.12 5.14 -15.55
CA GLN A 3 4.02 4.49 -14.58
C GLN A 3 3.25 3.80 -13.45
N TYR A 4 1.92 3.76 -13.52
CA TYR A 4 1.02 3.22 -12.52
C TYR A 4 -0.10 2.40 -13.18
N LYS A 5 -0.73 1.52 -12.38
CA LYS A 5 -1.82 0.65 -12.82
C LYS A 5 -3.08 0.94 -12.02
N ASP A 6 -4.14 1.31 -12.72
CA ASP A 6 -5.45 1.53 -12.12
C ASP A 6 -6.05 0.20 -11.68
N ILE A 7 -6.55 0.14 -10.44
CA ILE A 7 -7.22 -1.03 -9.87
C ILE A 7 -8.69 -0.68 -9.62
N THR A 8 -9.54 -1.10 -10.55
CA THR A 8 -11.00 -0.85 -10.48
C THR A 8 -11.80 -2.05 -9.97
N SER A 9 -11.21 -3.25 -9.93
CA SER A 9 -11.90 -4.49 -9.57
C SER A 9 -11.58 -4.96 -8.15
N ARG A 10 -12.62 -5.29 -7.37
CA ARG A 10 -12.51 -5.98 -6.07
C ARG A 10 -11.96 -7.41 -6.20
N GLY A 11 -11.98 -7.98 -7.40
CA GLY A 11 -11.40 -9.27 -7.72
C GLY A 11 -9.87 -9.26 -7.76
N ASN A 12 -9.27 -8.07 -7.92
CA ASN A 12 -7.84 -7.90 -8.11
C ASN A 12 -7.03 -8.45 -6.90
N PRO A 13 -5.99 -9.26 -7.14
CA PRO A 13 -5.21 -9.88 -6.06
C PRO A 13 -4.47 -8.87 -5.17
N ILE A 14 -4.03 -7.73 -5.73
CA ILE A 14 -3.38 -6.65 -4.95
C ILE A 14 -4.40 -5.99 -4.02
N TYR A 15 -5.60 -5.67 -4.53
CA TYR A 15 -6.69 -5.13 -3.70
C TYR A 15 -7.04 -6.08 -2.55
N LYS A 16 -7.19 -7.37 -2.85
CA LYS A 16 -7.48 -8.40 -1.83
C LYS A 16 -6.35 -8.48 -0.80
N LEU A 17 -5.10 -8.51 -1.24
CA LEU A 17 -3.93 -8.52 -0.36
C LEU A 17 -3.96 -7.34 0.62
N ILE A 18 -4.04 -6.10 0.11
CA ILE A 18 -4.08 -4.87 0.92
C ILE A 18 -5.17 -4.95 1.97
N LYS A 19 -6.39 -5.32 1.58
CA LYS A 19 -7.53 -5.43 2.50
C LYS A 19 -7.26 -6.40 3.65
N THR A 20 -6.54 -7.50 3.40
CA THR A 20 -6.23 -8.50 4.44
C THR A 20 -5.18 -8.02 5.44
N LEU A 21 -4.29 -7.09 5.09
CA LEU A 21 -3.21 -6.60 5.96
C LEU A 21 -3.69 -5.84 7.21
N SER A 22 -4.97 -5.50 7.29
CA SER A 22 -5.62 -5.06 8.53
C SER A 22 -5.52 -6.11 9.66
N ARG A 23 -5.41 -7.40 9.31
CA ARG A 23 -5.35 -8.53 10.25
C ARG A 23 -3.91 -8.89 10.59
N LYS A 24 -3.61 -9.09 11.88
CA LYS A 24 -2.26 -9.48 12.38
C LYS A 24 -1.70 -10.71 11.65
N LYS A 25 -2.47 -11.80 11.61
CA LYS A 25 -2.07 -13.06 10.92
C LYS A 25 -1.66 -12.83 9.46
N ALA A 26 -2.37 -11.97 8.74
CA ALA A 26 -2.04 -11.65 7.35
C ALA A 26 -0.74 -10.83 7.25
N ARG A 27 -0.50 -9.89 8.17
CA ARG A 27 0.76 -9.13 8.21
C ARG A 27 1.96 -10.02 8.45
N GLU A 28 1.87 -10.91 9.43
CA GLU A 28 2.95 -11.82 9.80
C GLU A 28 3.27 -12.81 8.67
N SER A 29 2.23 -13.44 8.09
CA SER A 29 2.40 -14.39 6.99
C SER A 29 2.94 -13.76 5.71
N ASN A 30 2.52 -12.53 5.38
CA ASN A 30 2.99 -11.83 4.19
C ASN A 30 4.28 -11.02 4.42
N LYS A 31 4.70 -10.83 5.67
CA LYS A 31 5.77 -9.89 6.08
C LYS A 31 5.54 -8.47 5.53
N LEU A 32 4.29 -8.03 5.57
CA LEU A 32 3.84 -6.73 5.06
C LEU A 32 2.93 -6.04 6.08
N PHE A 33 2.91 -4.72 6.06
CA PHE A 33 1.99 -3.91 6.83
C PHE A 33 1.56 -2.69 6.00
N LEU A 34 0.54 -1.98 6.48
CA LEU A 34 0.05 -0.74 5.87
C LEU A 34 0.59 0.45 6.64
N ILE A 35 0.99 1.48 5.91
CA ILE A 35 1.29 2.82 6.42
C ILE A 35 0.26 3.75 5.78
N GLU A 36 -0.44 4.53 6.61
CA GLU A 36 -1.39 5.55 6.16
C GLU A 36 -0.89 6.93 6.58
N GLY A 37 -1.12 7.93 5.73
CA GLY A 37 -0.66 9.31 5.93
C GLY A 37 0.70 9.61 5.27
N THR A 38 0.78 10.75 4.59
CA THR A 38 1.97 11.21 3.85
C THR A 38 3.17 11.40 4.75
N ARG A 39 3.01 12.04 5.90
CA ARG A 39 4.09 12.27 6.87
C ARG A 39 4.78 10.98 7.32
N ILE A 40 4.00 9.96 7.71
CA ILE A 40 4.56 8.69 8.20
C ILE A 40 5.25 7.94 7.05
N LEU A 41 4.68 8.01 5.84
CA LEU A 41 5.29 7.44 4.64
C LEU A 41 6.64 8.10 4.33
N GLU A 42 6.75 9.42 4.41
CA GLU A 42 7.99 10.17 4.22
C GLU A 42 9.05 9.79 5.27
N GLU A 43 8.66 9.75 6.54
CA GLU A 43 9.55 9.32 7.63
C GLU A 43 10.06 7.88 7.42
N ALA A 44 9.19 6.96 6.98
CA ALA A 44 9.56 5.58 6.67
C ALA A 44 10.53 5.50 5.48
N ASN A 45 10.27 6.26 4.41
CA ASN A 45 11.13 6.34 3.24
C ASN A 45 12.53 6.88 3.61
N ASN A 46 12.57 7.96 4.40
CA ASN A 46 13.82 8.58 4.85
C ASN A 46 14.63 7.66 5.78
N ARG A 47 13.97 6.75 6.49
CA ARG A 47 14.61 5.71 7.33
C ARG A 47 15.00 4.44 6.55
N GLY A 48 14.81 4.41 5.22
CA GLY A 48 15.20 3.28 4.38
C GLY A 48 14.22 2.10 4.39
N VAL A 49 12.96 2.32 4.81
CA VAL A 49 11.93 1.28 4.71
C VAL A 49 11.65 0.99 3.23
N LYS A 50 11.74 -0.28 2.84
CA LYS A 50 11.46 -0.71 1.45
C LYS A 50 9.96 -0.72 1.17
N ILE A 51 9.48 0.27 0.43
CA ILE A 51 8.08 0.38 0.02
C ILE A 51 7.81 -0.62 -1.12
N LYS A 52 6.93 -1.60 -0.87
CA LYS A 52 6.55 -2.60 -1.88
C LYS A 52 5.47 -2.11 -2.83
N TYR A 53 4.48 -1.39 -2.31
CA TYR A 53 3.37 -0.82 -3.07
C TYR A 53 3.11 0.60 -2.55
N LEU A 54 2.96 1.55 -3.46
CA LEU A 54 2.38 2.86 -3.18
C LEU A 54 0.95 2.87 -3.72
N ILE A 55 -0.02 3.07 -2.84
CA ILE A 55 -1.44 3.05 -3.20
C ILE A 55 -1.96 4.47 -3.01
N ILE A 56 -2.50 5.03 -4.08
CA ILE A 56 -3.08 6.37 -4.09
C ILE A 56 -4.56 6.26 -4.39
N ASN A 57 -5.34 7.14 -3.74
CA ASN A 57 -6.70 7.40 -4.15
C ASN A 57 -6.67 8.18 -5.47
N GLU A 58 -7.60 7.92 -6.38
CA GLU A 58 -7.83 8.71 -7.61
C GLU A 58 -7.99 10.22 -7.35
N ARG A 59 -8.44 10.60 -6.14
CA ARG A 59 -8.63 11.98 -5.68
C ARG A 59 -7.50 12.51 -4.81
N ALA A 60 -6.39 11.78 -4.65
CA ALA A 60 -5.27 12.28 -3.87
C ALA A 60 -4.74 13.57 -4.54
N GLN A 61 -4.79 14.67 -3.80
CA GLN A 61 -4.17 15.94 -4.15
C GLN A 61 -2.99 16.16 -3.20
N ASN A 62 -1.89 16.72 -3.72
CA ASN A 62 -0.73 17.09 -2.91
C ASN A 62 -1.04 18.28 -2.02
#